data_AF-A0A4R7ZT93-F1
#
_entry.id   AF-A0A4R7ZT93-F1
#
_cell.length_a   1.000
_cell.length_b   1.000
_cell.length_c   1.000
_cell.angle_alpha   90.00
_cell.angle_beta   90.00
_cell.angle_gamma   90.00
#
_symmetry.space_group_name_H-M   'P 1'
#
loop_
_entity.id
_entity.type
_entity.pdbx_description
1 polymer ?
#
loop_
_entity_poly.entity_id
_entity_poly.type
_entity_poly.pdbx_seq_one_letter_code
_entity_poly.pdbx_strand_id
1 'polypeptide(L)'
;MSTATPRDRPTGDRATVIDTATAAYNLPKMLQRFRAGQAKPLIFGDDGQPEGVVVPFDRWEQLEELAEDAEQAAKIRDVTERRLATNHAEDYVSADELAAEFGWNLDTDAEPPAPPR
;
A
#
# COMPACT_ATOMS: atom_id res chain seq x y z
N MET A 1 -22.11 -28.77 9.41
CA MET A 1 -20.69 -29.19 9.50
C MET A 1 -19.87 -28.07 8.90
N SER A 2 -18.96 -27.46 9.66
CA SER A 2 -18.17 -26.30 9.22
C SER A 2 -17.03 -26.75 8.30
N THR A 3 -17.01 -26.28 7.05
CA THR A 3 -15.94 -26.53 6.07
C THR A 3 -15.01 -25.33 6.02
N ALA A 4 -14.11 -25.23 7.01
CA ALA A 4 -13.02 -24.26 6.95
C ALA A 4 -11.88 -24.87 6.12
N THR A 5 -11.62 -24.32 4.92
CA THR A 5 -10.55 -24.80 4.03
C THR A 5 -9.35 -23.86 4.16
N PRO A 6 -8.21 -24.32 4.72
CA PRO A 6 -7.02 -23.48 4.86
C PRO A 6 -6.34 -23.23 3.51
N ARG A 7 -5.99 -21.98 3.20
CA ARG A 7 -5.15 -21.61 2.05
C ARG A 7 -3.92 -20.82 2.49
N ASP A 8 -2.78 -21.16 1.90
CA ASP A 8 -1.53 -20.40 2.06
C ASP A 8 -1.51 -19.21 1.10
N ARG A 9 -1.26 -18.00 1.63
CA ARG A 9 -0.94 -16.81 0.82
C ARG A 9 0.52 -16.86 0.33
N PRO A 10 0.86 -16.10 -0.73
CA PRO A 10 2.25 -15.90 -1.16
C PRO A 10 3.16 -15.33 -0.06
N THR A 11 2.56 -14.69 0.95
CA THR A 11 3.22 -14.13 2.14
C THR A 11 3.46 -15.14 3.27
N GLY A 12 3.07 -16.42 3.09
CA GLY A 12 3.25 -17.49 4.08
C GLY A 12 2.23 -17.50 5.22
N ASP A 13 1.19 -16.65 5.17
CA ASP A 13 0.14 -16.59 6.20
C ASP A 13 -1.09 -17.41 5.78
N ARG A 14 -1.60 -18.25 6.68
CA ARG A 14 -2.77 -19.12 6.44
C ARG A 14 -4.04 -18.30 6.59
N ALA A 15 -4.65 -17.95 5.48
CA ALA A 15 -5.92 -17.26 5.50
C ALA A 15 -7.06 -18.31 5.46
N THR A 16 -7.78 -18.43 6.56
CA THR A 16 -8.95 -19.33 6.63
C THR A 16 -10.10 -18.69 5.87
N VAL A 17 -10.48 -19.28 4.74
CA VAL A 17 -11.70 -18.91 4.00
C VAL A 17 -12.87 -19.65 4.62
N ILE A 18 -13.90 -18.91 5.02
CA ILE A 18 -15.15 -19.47 5.52
C ILE A 18 -16.28 -19.24 4.52
N ASP A 19 -17.30 -20.08 4.55
CA ASP A 19 -18.50 -19.88 3.75
C ASP A 19 -19.26 -18.61 4.16
N THR A 20 -19.96 -18.01 3.21
CA THR A 20 -20.69 -16.74 3.38
C THR A 20 -21.74 -16.82 4.49
N ALA A 21 -22.41 -17.96 4.66
CA ALA A 21 -23.41 -18.14 5.72
C ALA A 21 -22.76 -18.15 7.13
N THR A 22 -21.63 -18.84 7.28
CA THR A 22 -20.81 -18.81 8.48
C THR A 22 -20.23 -17.41 8.73
N ALA A 23 -19.85 -16.67 7.69
CA ALA A 23 -19.38 -15.30 7.81
C ALA A 23 -20.48 -14.37 8.38
N ALA A 24 -21.70 -14.45 7.83
CA ALA A 24 -22.85 -13.68 8.31
C ALA A 24 -23.18 -13.98 9.78
N TYR A 25 -23.15 -15.26 10.18
CA TYR A 25 -23.38 -15.66 11.57
C TYR A 25 -22.32 -15.13 12.55
N ASN A 26 -21.05 -15.05 12.12
CA ASN A 26 -19.95 -14.63 12.97
C ASN A 26 -19.69 -13.11 12.96
N LEU A 27 -20.34 -12.35 12.06
CA LEU A 27 -20.12 -10.92 11.89
C LEU A 27 -20.27 -10.11 13.20
N PRO A 28 -21.31 -10.33 14.04
CA PRO A 28 -21.46 -9.58 15.30
C PRO A 28 -20.32 -9.84 16.29
N LYS A 29 -19.86 -11.09 16.37
CA LYS A 29 -18.71 -11.48 17.22
C LYS A 29 -17.41 -10.89 16.68
N MET A 30 -17.27 -10.78 15.36
CA MET A 30 -16.10 -10.17 14.74
C MET A 30 -16.01 -8.67 15.05
N LEU A 31 -17.14 -7.95 14.99
CA LEU A 31 -17.19 -6.54 15.37
C LEU A 31 -16.77 -6.31 16.84
N GLN A 32 -17.15 -7.21 17.75
CA GLN A 32 -16.68 -7.16 19.13
C GLN A 32 -15.16 -7.34 19.23
N ARG A 33 -14.58 -8.26 18.46
CA ARG A 33 -13.13 -8.47 18.40
C ARG A 33 -12.38 -7.26 17.83
N PHE A 34 -12.91 -6.64 16.78
CA PHE A 34 -12.34 -5.42 16.22
C PHE A 34 -12.33 -4.29 17.25
N ARG A 35 -13.42 -4.10 17.98
CA ARG A 35 -13.49 -3.14 19.09
C ARG A 35 -12.53 -3.45 20.23
N ALA A 36 -12.21 -4.72 20.46
CA ALA A 36 -11.21 -5.17 21.41
C ALA A 36 -9.76 -5.09 20.88
N GLY A 37 -9.53 -4.50 19.70
CA GLY A 37 -8.21 -4.33 19.09
C GLY A 37 -7.68 -5.58 18.37
N GLN A 38 -8.47 -6.66 18.27
CA GLN A 38 -8.08 -7.88 17.56
C GLN A 38 -8.45 -7.77 16.07
N ALA A 39 -7.64 -7.04 15.31
CA ALA A 39 -7.88 -6.70 13.91
C ALA A 39 -7.50 -7.81 12.90
N LYS A 40 -7.83 -9.08 13.18
CA LYS A 40 -7.59 -10.16 12.21
C LYS A 40 -8.63 -10.10 11.07
N PRO A 41 -8.23 -10.00 9.79
CA PRO A 41 -9.16 -9.94 8.67
C PRO A 41 -9.98 -11.23 8.55
N LEU A 42 -11.28 -11.09 8.28
CA LEU A 42 -12.16 -12.21 7.98
C LEU A 42 -12.26 -12.37 6.47
N ILE A 43 -11.89 -13.53 5.95
CA ILE A 43 -12.00 -13.82 4.51
C ILE A 43 -13.11 -14.84 4.31
N PHE A 44 -14.00 -14.57 3.37
CA PHE A 44 -15.14 -15.42 3.06
C PHE A 44 -15.31 -15.59 1.56
N GLY A 45 -16.01 -16.64 1.17
CA GLY A 45 -16.42 -16.91 -0.20
C GLY A 45 -16.91 -18.34 -0.37
N ASP A 46 -17.21 -18.74 -1.59
CA ASP A 46 -17.73 -20.07 -1.89
C ASP A 46 -16.64 -21.05 -2.34
N ASP A 47 -16.84 -22.34 -2.08
CA ASP A 47 -15.91 -23.43 -2.44
C ASP A 47 -14.44 -23.20 -2.05
N GLY A 48 -14.22 -22.46 -0.95
CA GLY A 48 -12.88 -22.10 -0.47
C GLY A 48 -12.13 -21.10 -1.36
N GLN A 49 -12.80 -20.46 -2.33
CA GLN A 49 -12.31 -19.27 -3.02
C GLN A 49 -12.60 -18.03 -2.17
N PRO A 50 -11.60 -17.17 -1.92
CA PRO A 50 -11.84 -15.90 -1.25
C PRO A 50 -12.55 -14.93 -2.22
N GLU A 51 -13.79 -14.58 -1.91
CA GLU A 51 -14.58 -13.60 -2.69
C GLU A 51 -14.66 -12.24 -1.99
N GLY A 52 -14.59 -12.23 -0.66
CA GLY A 52 -14.70 -11.01 0.13
C GLY A 52 -13.84 -11.04 1.39
N VAL A 53 -13.52 -9.84 1.88
CA VAL A 53 -12.80 -9.66 3.14
C VAL A 53 -13.50 -8.60 3.98
N VAL A 54 -13.55 -8.82 5.29
CA VAL A 54 -14.00 -7.83 6.26
C VAL A 54 -12.79 -7.40 7.11
N VAL A 55 -12.54 -6.09 7.12
CA VAL A 55 -11.50 -5.43 7.93
C VAL A 55 -12.12 -4.28 8.74
N PRO A 56 -11.48 -3.85 9.85
CA PRO A 56 -11.85 -2.59 10.50
C PRO A 56 -11.71 -1.41 9.53
N PHE A 57 -12.56 -0.40 9.69
CA PHE A 57 -12.56 0.78 8.81
C PHE A 57 -11.21 1.49 8.78
N ASP A 58 -10.60 1.76 9.94
CA ASP A 58 -9.28 2.40 10.03
C ASP A 58 -8.18 1.59 9.30
N ARG A 59 -8.33 0.26 9.22
CA ARG A 59 -7.42 -0.60 8.46
C ARG A 59 -7.66 -0.52 6.96
N TRP A 60 -8.89 -0.30 6.52
CA TRP A 60 -9.19 -0.05 5.12
C TRP A 60 -8.64 1.32 4.70
N GLU A 61 -8.80 2.38 5.50
CA GLU A 61 -8.20 3.69 5.20
C GLU A 61 -6.68 3.62 5.03
N GLN A 62 -5.99 2.89 5.91
CA GLN A 62 -4.54 2.66 5.78
C GLN A 62 -4.18 1.90 4.50
N LEU A 63 -5.03 1.00 4.02
CA LEU A 63 -4.79 0.26 2.78
C LEU A 63 -5.03 1.13 1.55
N GLU A 64 -6.01 2.02 1.58
CA GLU A 64 -6.25 3.02 0.53
C GLU A 64 -5.06 3.97 0.40
N GLU A 65 -4.58 4.53 1.51
CA GLU A 65 -3.41 5.43 1.51
C GLU A 65 -2.17 4.74 0.91
N LEU A 66 -1.92 3.48 1.31
CA LEU A 66 -0.82 2.69 0.74
C LEU A 66 -1.03 2.35 -0.75
N ALA A 67 -2.26 2.17 -1.19
CA ALA A 67 -2.58 1.90 -2.59
C ALA A 67 -2.37 3.16 -3.46
N GLU A 68 -2.82 4.32 -2.99
CA GLU A 68 -2.59 5.62 -3.63
C GLU A 68 -1.09 5.90 -3.79
N ASP A 69 -0.30 5.67 -2.73
CA ASP A 69 1.16 5.79 -2.76
C ASP A 69 1.80 4.85 -3.79
N ALA A 70 1.34 3.59 -3.85
CA ALA A 70 1.86 2.60 -4.79
C ALA A 70 1.51 2.95 -6.25
N GLU A 71 0.30 3.45 -6.51
CA GLU A 71 -0.12 3.93 -7.83
C GLU A 71 0.68 5.16 -8.25
N GLN A 72 0.91 6.10 -7.33
CA GLN A 72 1.73 7.28 -7.59
C GLN A 72 3.18 6.89 -7.90
N ALA A 73 3.76 5.95 -7.15
CA ALA A 73 5.09 5.42 -7.43
C ALA A 73 5.17 4.73 -8.81
N ALA A 74 4.17 3.93 -9.16
CA ALA A 74 4.09 3.28 -10.47
C ALA A 74 4.01 4.30 -11.61
N LYS A 75 3.23 5.37 -11.43
CA LYS A 75 3.10 6.46 -12.40
C LYS A 75 4.40 7.26 -12.56
N ILE A 76 5.10 7.55 -11.46
CA ILE A 76 6.42 8.22 -11.50
C ILE A 76 7.41 7.37 -12.30
N ARG A 77 7.44 6.06 -12.04
CA ARG A 77 8.30 5.12 -12.77
C ARG A 77 7.97 5.10 -14.26
N ASP A 78 6.70 4.98 -14.64
CA ASP A 78 6.28 4.97 -16.05
C ASP A 78 6.66 6.26 -16.79
N VAL A 79 6.43 7.43 -16.17
CA VAL A 79 6.87 8.73 -16.72
C VAL A 79 8.39 8.78 -16.88
N THR A 80 9.13 8.23 -15.91
CA THR A 80 10.60 8.21 -15.94
C THR A 80 11.11 7.31 -17.07
N GLU A 81 10.58 6.10 -17.21
CA GLU A 81 10.93 5.17 -18.29
C GLU A 81 10.56 5.75 -19.66
N ARG A 82 9.39 6.36 -19.78
CA ARG A 82 8.96 7.02 -21.02
C ARG A 82 9.88 8.18 -21.40
N ARG A 83 10.30 9.00 -20.44
CA ARG A 83 11.25 10.11 -20.68
C ARG A 83 12.61 9.56 -21.13
N LEU A 84 13.15 8.56 -20.43
CA LEU A 84 14.42 7.92 -20.80
C LEU A 84 14.39 7.27 -22.18
N ALA A 85 13.24 6.73 -22.59
CA ALA A 85 13.08 6.12 -23.91
C ALA A 85 12.89 7.13 -25.05
N THR A 86 12.47 8.36 -24.74
CA THR A 86 12.09 9.37 -25.75
C THR A 86 13.13 10.49 -25.87
N ASN A 87 13.81 10.84 -24.78
CA ASN A 87 14.71 11.98 -24.70
C ASN A 87 16.18 11.54 -24.82
N HIS A 88 17.01 12.44 -25.32
CA HIS A 88 18.46 12.27 -25.38
C HIS A 88 19.14 12.92 -24.17
N ALA A 89 20.40 12.56 -23.91
CA ALA A 89 21.14 13.07 -22.74
C ALA A 89 21.25 14.62 -22.71
N GLU A 90 21.18 15.25 -23.89
CA GLU A 90 21.17 16.71 -24.08
C GLU A 90 19.86 17.39 -23.67
N ASP A 91 18.76 16.63 -23.51
CA ASP A 91 17.47 17.14 -23.04
C ASP A 91 17.36 17.15 -21.50
N TYR A 92 18.41 16.71 -20.80
CA TYR A 92 18.46 16.64 -19.34
C TYR A 92 19.45 17.65 -18.78
N VAL A 93 19.06 18.31 -17.68
CA VAL A 93 19.96 19.15 -16.88
C VAL A 93 20.61 18.28 -15.81
N SER A 94 21.92 18.46 -15.61
CA SER A 94 22.65 17.73 -14.57
C SER A 94 22.20 18.15 -13.16
N ALA A 95 22.34 17.25 -12.18
CA ALA A 95 22.00 17.55 -10.79
C ALA A 95 22.82 18.74 -10.25
N ASP A 96 24.10 18.85 -10.64
CA ASP A 96 25.00 19.91 -10.22
C ASP A 96 24.62 21.28 -10.81
N GLU A 97 24.14 21.30 -12.06
CA GLU A 97 23.67 22.51 -12.73
C GLU A 97 22.34 23.02 -12.14
N LEU A 98 21.39 22.11 -11.88
CA LEU A 98 20.16 22.44 -11.13
C LEU A 98 20.48 22.93 -9.72
N ALA A 99 21.43 22.28 -9.03
CA ALA A 99 21.81 22.69 -7.69
C ALA A 99 22.44 24.09 -7.67
N ALA A 100 23.30 24.40 -8.65
CA ALA A 100 23.83 25.75 -8.82
C ALA A 100 22.74 26.78 -9.13
N GLU A 101 21.74 26.42 -9.96
CA GLU A 101 20.60 27.29 -10.29
C GLU A 101 19.74 27.60 -9.06
N PHE A 102 19.44 26.59 -8.24
CA PHE A 102 18.60 26.72 -7.04
C PHE A 102 19.36 27.09 -5.77
N GLY A 103 20.68 27.28 -5.84
CA GLY A 103 21.54 27.57 -4.70
C GLY A 103 21.63 26.42 -3.70
N TRP A 104 21.42 25.19 -4.15
CA TRP A 104 21.54 23.97 -3.35
C TRP A 104 23.00 23.50 -3.35
N ASN A 105 23.48 23.07 -2.18
CA ASN A 105 24.79 22.46 -2.06
C ASN A 105 24.63 20.94 -1.91
N LEU A 106 24.86 20.19 -2.98
CA LEU A 106 24.72 18.72 -2.99
C LEU A 106 25.85 18.00 -2.25
N ASP A 107 26.96 18.70 -1.93
CA ASP A 107 28.11 18.14 -1.24
C ASP A 107 27.97 18.15 0.30
N THR A 108 26.85 18.67 0.83
CA THR A 108 26.64 18.78 2.28
C THR A 108 25.25 18.30 2.69
N ASP A 109 25.18 17.16 3.39
CA ASP A 109 23.97 16.69 4.11
C ASP A 109 23.59 17.58 5.32
N ALA A 110 24.19 18.76 5.45
CA ALA A 110 24.05 19.64 6.60
C ALA A 110 23.94 21.09 6.16
N GLU A 111 22.71 21.59 6.02
CA GLU A 111 22.16 22.69 6.81
C GLU A 111 20.98 23.34 6.03
N PRO A 112 19.75 23.39 6.59
CA PRO A 112 18.65 24.10 5.95
C PRO A 112 18.97 25.59 5.82
N PRO A 113 18.51 26.26 4.74
CA PRO A 113 18.82 27.66 4.50
C PRO A 113 18.33 28.54 5.65
N ALA A 114 19.20 29.44 6.14
CA ALA A 114 18.89 30.35 7.22
C ALA A 114 17.67 31.25 6.87
N PRO A 115 16.76 31.50 7.83
CA PRO A 115 15.56 32.29 7.57
C PRO A 115 15.92 33.74 7.19
N PRO A 116 15.15 34.37 6.27
CA PRO A 116 15.38 35.75 5.87
C PRO A 116 15.12 36.70 7.06
N ARG A 117 15.99 37.70 7.21
CA ARG A 117 15.83 38.82 8.16
C ARG A 117 14.91 39.90 7.61
#